data_AF-A0A120EX53-F1
#
_entry.id   AF-A0A120EX53-F1
#
_cell.length_a   1.000
_cell.length_b   1.000
_cell.length_c   1.000
_cell.angle_alpha   90.00
_cell.angle_beta   90.00
_cell.angle_gamma   90.00
#
_symmetry.space_group_name_H-M   'P 1'
#
loop_
_entity.id
_entity.type
_entity.pdbx_description
1 polymer ?
#
loop_
_entity_poly.entity_id
_entity_poly.type
_entity_poly.pdbx_seq_one_letter_code
_entity_poly.pdbx_strand_id
1 'polypeptide(L)'
;VPAPGEALPDLLAPRPGAQRLQAQGFQVRQSASLARPTPLPTGMAGWRRSFADPLLVGLNATTRHDILANAVALLTPTLCDDRDR
;
A
#
# COMPACT_ATOMS: atom_id res chain seq x y z
N VAL A 1 1.78 28.56 -3.71
CA VAL A 1 1.53 27.87 -5.00
C VAL A 1 2.89 27.71 -5.66
N PRO A 2 3.34 26.49 -5.98
CA PRO A 2 4.63 26.28 -6.63
C PRO A 2 4.68 26.94 -8.00
N ALA A 3 5.88 27.29 -8.46
CA ALA A 3 6.08 27.97 -9.73
C ALA A 3 5.82 27.03 -10.93
N PRO A 4 5.39 27.54 -12.10
CA PRO A 4 5.22 26.73 -13.30
C PRO A 4 6.57 26.09 -13.71
N GLY A 5 6.63 24.76 -13.66
CA GLY A 5 7.84 23.96 -13.92
C GLY A 5 8.45 23.31 -12.67
N GLU A 6 7.97 23.65 -11.47
CA GLU A 6 8.35 22.97 -10.24
C GLU A 6 7.55 21.67 -10.13
N ALA A 7 8.25 20.53 -10.12
CA ALA A 7 7.61 19.24 -9.86
C ALA A 7 6.91 19.33 -8.50
N LEU A 8 5.59 19.16 -8.49
CA LEU A 8 4.84 18.99 -7.25
C LEU A 8 5.54 17.89 -6.45
N PRO A 9 5.92 18.12 -5.19
CA PRO A 9 6.50 17.07 -4.36
C PRO A 9 5.51 15.91 -4.38
N ASP A 10 6.00 14.73 -4.75
CA ASP A 10 5.16 13.54 -4.87
C ASP A 10 4.50 13.28 -3.51
N LEU A 11 3.24 13.69 -3.39
CA LEU A 11 2.43 13.65 -2.17
C LEU A 11 2.17 12.20 -1.72
N LEU A 12 2.38 11.23 -2.62
CA LEU A 12 2.25 9.81 -2.38
C LEU A 12 3.59 9.09 -2.26
N ALA A 13 4.71 9.72 -2.64
CA ALA A 13 6.02 9.21 -2.30
C ALA A 13 6.11 9.17 -0.77
N PRO A 14 6.26 7.99 -0.15
CA PRO A 14 6.60 7.97 1.25
C PRO A 14 7.94 8.72 1.35
N ARG A 15 7.95 9.90 1.98
CA ARG A 15 9.25 10.46 2.40
C ARG A 15 9.92 9.34 3.17
N PRO A 16 11.06 8.81 2.69
CA PRO A 16 11.77 7.78 3.42
C PRO A 16 11.90 8.28 4.85
N GLY A 17 11.56 7.47 5.85
CA GLY A 17 11.55 7.92 7.25
C GLY A 17 12.83 8.67 7.64
N ALA A 18 13.95 8.29 7.01
CA ALA A 18 15.23 8.96 7.04
C ALA A 18 15.18 10.48 6.77
N GLN A 19 14.53 10.94 5.70
CA GLN A 19 14.48 12.37 5.36
C GLN A 19 13.75 13.19 6.42
N ARG A 20 12.67 12.64 6.98
CA ARG A 20 11.94 13.30 8.08
C ARG A 20 12.80 13.38 9.34
N LEU A 21 13.55 12.33 9.65
CA LEU A 21 14.47 12.31 10.78
C LEU A 21 15.62 13.31 10.58
N GLN A 22 16.22 13.35 9.40
CA GLN A 22 17.28 14.32 9.07
C GLN A 22 16.80 15.78 9.20
N ALA A 23 15.58 16.07 8.74
CA ALA A 23 14.98 17.41 8.88
C ALA A 23 14.77 17.84 10.34
N GLN A 24 14.73 16.90 11.28
CA GLN A 24 14.63 17.15 12.71
C GLN A 24 16.00 17.10 13.43
N GLY A 25 17.11 17.09 12.66
CA GLY A 25 18.47 17.11 13.20
C GLY A 25 19.07 15.74 13.53
N PHE A 26 18.38 14.64 13.22
CA PHE A 26 18.94 13.31 13.43
C PHE A 26 19.98 12.96 12.37
N GLN A 27 21.14 12.46 12.80
CA GLN A 27 22.09 11.82 11.89
C GLN A 27 21.63 10.39 11.58
N VAL A 28 20.96 10.19 10.45
CA VAL A 28 20.54 8.86 10.01
C VAL A 28 21.74 8.08 9.49
N ARG A 29 22.10 7.00 10.18
CA ARG A 29 23.24 6.13 9.82
C ARG A 29 22.89 5.09 8.76
N GLN A 30 21.66 4.59 8.77
CA GLN A 30 21.19 3.58 7.83
C GLN A 30 19.67 3.70 7.64
N SER A 31 19.21 3.47 6.41
CA SER A 31 17.81 3.20 6.09
C SER A 31 17.76 2.28 4.88
N ALA A 32 16.93 1.23 4.95
CA ALA A 32 16.76 0.30 3.85
C ALA A 32 15.28 -0.08 3.70
N SER A 33 14.85 -0.32 2.46
CA SER A 33 13.58 -0.96 2.13
C SER A 33 13.88 -2.38 1.69
N LEU A 34 13.25 -3.36 2.33
CA LEU A 34 13.49 -4.78 2.08
C LEU A 34 12.16 -5.44 1.72
N ALA A 35 12.15 -6.25 0.65
CA ALA A 35 11.00 -7.08 0.33
C ALA A 35 10.75 -8.08 1.48
N ARG A 36 9.52 -8.12 1.97
CA ARG A 36 9.06 -8.98 3.07
C ARG A 36 7.73 -9.64 2.68
N PRO A 37 7.72 -10.53 1.66
CA PRO A 37 6.51 -11.27 1.32
C PRO A 37 6.06 -12.05 2.56
N THR A 38 4.81 -11.81 2.99
CA THR A 38 4.24 -12.39 4.20
C THR A 38 3.06 -13.27 3.80
N PRO A 39 3.13 -14.59 4.03
CA PRO A 39 2.01 -15.48 3.76
C PRO A 39 0.74 -15.02 4.49
N LEU A 40 -0.39 -15.08 3.81
CA LEU A 40 -1.68 -14.68 4.37
C LEU A 40 -2.50 -15.95 4.68
N PRO A 41 -2.66 -16.34 5.96
CA PRO A 41 -3.34 -17.60 6.31
C PRO A 41 -4.78 -17.69 5.78
N THR A 42 -5.46 -16.55 5.66
CA THR A 42 -6.83 -16.42 5.17
C THR A 42 -6.89 -15.85 3.74
N GLY A 43 -5.76 -15.78 3.05
CA GLY A 43 -5.60 -15.14 1.74
C GLY A 43 -5.92 -13.64 1.74
N MET A 44 -5.94 -13.05 0.54
CA MET A 44 -6.21 -11.63 0.35
C MET A 44 -7.62 -11.20 0.74
N ALA A 45 -8.61 -12.07 0.59
CA ALA A 45 -9.97 -11.78 1.00
C ALA A 45 -10.05 -11.55 2.52
N GLY A 46 -9.38 -12.39 3.31
CA GLY A 46 -9.27 -12.19 4.75
C GLY A 46 -8.50 -10.93 5.12
N TRP A 47 -7.35 -10.68 4.48
CA TRP A 47 -6.57 -9.48 4.71
C TRP A 47 -7.36 -8.19 4.44
N ARG A 48 -8.09 -8.12 3.33
CA ARG A 48 -8.87 -6.93 2.97
C ARG A 48 -10.03 -6.69 3.95
N ARG A 49 -10.71 -7.72 4.43
CA ARG A 49 -11.73 -7.55 5.50
C ARG A 49 -11.13 -6.95 6.77
N SER A 50 -9.89 -7.27 7.11
CA SER A 50 -9.23 -6.73 8.30
C SER A 50 -8.68 -5.32 8.12
N PHE A 51 -8.18 -4.99 6.93
CA PHE A 51 -7.39 -3.76 6.73
C PHE A 51 -7.99 -2.75 5.74
N ALA A 52 -8.85 -3.18 4.83
CA ALA A 52 -9.43 -2.31 3.80
C ALA A 52 -10.77 -1.67 4.20
N ASP A 53 -11.37 -2.09 5.32
CA ASP A 53 -12.65 -1.59 5.81
C ASP A 53 -12.76 -0.06 5.92
N PRO A 54 -11.71 0.68 6.37
CA PRO A 54 -11.74 2.15 6.40
C PRO A 54 -11.87 2.81 5.03
N LEU A 55 -11.44 2.13 3.95
CA LEU A 55 -11.54 2.65 2.58
C LEU A 55 -12.96 2.53 2.01
N LEU A 56 -13.83 1.75 2.67
CA LEU A 56 -15.15 1.37 2.19
C LEU A 56 -16.28 2.00 3.02
N VAL A 57 -15.96 3.03 3.81
CA VAL A 57 -16.93 3.76 4.63
C VAL A 57 -17.94 4.47 3.73
N GLY A 58 -19.22 4.40 4.08
CA GLY A 58 -20.31 5.03 3.33
C GLY A 58 -20.86 4.21 2.16
N LEU A 59 -20.28 3.05 1.87
CA LEU A 59 -20.78 2.13 0.84
C LEU A 59 -21.77 1.12 1.43
N ASN A 60 -22.79 0.74 0.65
CA ASN A 60 -23.71 -0.34 1.02
C ASN A 60 -23.00 -1.72 0.95
N ALA A 61 -23.58 -2.73 1.60
CA ALA A 61 -22.97 -4.05 1.73
C ALA A 61 -22.65 -4.72 0.38
N THR A 62 -23.55 -4.61 -0.61
CA THR A 62 -23.37 -5.20 -1.95
C THR A 62 -22.18 -4.56 -2.65
N THR A 63 -22.13 -3.23 -2.72
CA THR A 63 -21.03 -2.50 -3.35
C THR A 63 -19.70 -2.78 -2.64
N ARG A 64 -19.69 -2.90 -1.31
CA ARG A 64 -18.49 -3.28 -0.54
C ARG A 64 -18.00 -4.67 -0.95
N HIS A 65 -18.90 -5.65 -1.05
CA HIS A 65 -18.58 -7.00 -1.46
C HIS A 65 -17.99 -7.05 -2.87
N ASP A 66 -18.61 -6.36 -3.83
CA ASP A 66 -18.19 -6.38 -5.23
C ASP A 66 -16.82 -5.72 -5.43
N ILE A 67 -16.56 -4.60 -4.75
CA ILE A 67 -15.25 -3.94 -4.77
C ILE A 67 -14.17 -4.87 -4.23
N LEU A 68 -14.43 -5.54 -3.09
CA LEU A 68 -13.47 -6.44 -2.48
C LEU A 68 -13.17 -7.65 -3.37
N ALA A 69 -14.20 -8.26 -3.96
CA ALA A 69 -14.07 -9.39 -4.88
C ALA A 69 -13.25 -9.01 -6.12
N ASN A 70 -13.59 -7.89 -6.76
CA ASN A 70 -12.87 -7.40 -7.95
C ASN A 70 -11.40 -7.10 -7.61
N ALA A 71 -11.14 -6.46 -6.48
CA ALA A 71 -9.79 -6.12 -6.06
C ALA A 71 -8.94 -7.36 -5.70
N VAL A 72 -9.55 -8.49 -5.32
CA VAL A 72 -8.82 -9.77 -5.20
C VAL A 72 -8.49 -10.31 -6.60
N ALA A 73 -9.46 -10.34 -7.52
CA ALA A 73 -9.25 -10.84 -8.88
C ALA A 73 -8.13 -10.08 -9.62
N LEU A 74 -8.06 -8.76 -9.46
CA LEU A 74 -7.01 -7.92 -10.04
C LEU A 74 -5.61 -8.21 -9.47
N LEU A 75 -5.51 -8.67 -8.23
CA LEU A 75 -4.22 -8.98 -7.59
C LEU A 75 -3.77 -10.41 -7.80
N THR A 76 -4.67 -11.35 -8.12
CA THR A 76 -4.32 -12.77 -8.30
C THR A 76 -3.07 -12.98 -9.17
N PRO A 77 -2.89 -12.30 -10.32
CA PRO A 77 -1.71 -12.51 -11.17
C PRO A 77 -0.38 -12.09 -10.55
N THR A 78 -0.38 -11.24 -9.52
CA THR A 78 0.84 -10.73 -8.86
C THR A 78 1.09 -11.36 -7.50
N LEU A 79 0.16 -12.17 -7.00
CA LEU A 79 0.22 -12.84 -5.69
C LEU A 79 0.62 -14.31 -5.80
N CYS A 80 0.37 -14.93 -6.94
CA CYS A 80 0.91 -16.24 -7.25
C CYS A 80 2.31 -16.04 -7.81
N ASP A 81 3.35 -16.41 -7.04
CA ASP A 81 4.65 -16.68 -7.65
C ASP A 81 4.45 -17.79 -8.70
N ASP A 82 5.26 -17.81 -9.77
CA ASP A 82 5.27 -18.83 -10.85
C ASP A 82 5.49 -20.29 -10.38
N ARG A 83 5.42 -20.58 -9.08
CA ARG A 83 5.80 -21.87 -8.49
C ARG A 83 4.73 -22.95 -8.60
N ASP A 84 3.60 -22.69 -9.27
CA ASP A 84 2.54 -23.69 -9.52
C ASP A 84 2.01 -23.64 -10.97
N ARG A 85 2.90 -23.72 -11.97
CA ARG A 85 2.57 -24.21 -13.32
C ARG A 85 3.42 -25.40 -13.72
#